data_AF-A0AAI8IPX9-F1
#
_entry.id   AF-A0AAI8IPX9-F1
#
_cell.length_a   1.000
_cell.length_b   1.000
_cell.length_c   1.000
_cell.angle_alpha   90.00
_cell.angle_beta   90.00
_cell.angle_gamma   90.00
#
_symmetry.space_group_name_H-M   'P 1'
#
loop_
_entity.id
_entity.type
_entity.pdbx_description
1 polymer ?
#
loop_
_entity_poly.entity_id
_entity_poly.type
_entity_poly.pdbx_seq_one_letter_code
_entity_poly.pdbx_strand_id
1 'polypeptide(L)'
;MDMWRYFEKNPEIAAALVAAIAVIAGVVGAKIQANGGRAQAAAAREAAEIAAEAQRVAALWTVRQKQVAELIRSANSLYQKCSRLWNVENEELADQIGESSEEMSLLWAEVRLIVTKDVANAAGELMHAATNFEVTTHHYAPVLHARQALARLTIDGDDRAAEITRILGWGEGDPSRSEALSNLVPGLSDEHAYYLVANHDKSDDYIRNLRSSDRRKFHAALNTLVHEARTMLRSEDDVPPVPPEGRSWRQAA
;
A
#
# COMPACT_ATOMS: atom_id res chain seq x y z
N MET A 1 -14.06 -8.95 -16.32
CA MET A 1 -13.51 -8.08 -17.39
C MET A 1 -13.02 -9.02 -18.47
N ASP A 2 -13.58 -8.93 -19.68
CA ASP A 2 -13.25 -9.84 -20.78
C ASP A 2 -11.77 -9.73 -21.12
N MET A 3 -11.06 -10.86 -21.17
CA MET A 3 -9.62 -10.93 -21.48
C MET A 3 -9.29 -10.22 -22.80
N TRP A 4 -10.26 -10.18 -23.72
CA TRP A 4 -10.15 -9.51 -25.00
C TRP A 4 -10.13 -7.97 -24.93
N ARG A 5 -10.88 -7.39 -24.00
CA ARG A 5 -10.83 -5.94 -23.73
C ARG A 5 -9.53 -5.50 -23.05
N TYR A 6 -8.79 -6.42 -22.43
CA TYR A 6 -7.49 -6.13 -21.83
C TYR A 6 -6.39 -6.02 -22.89
N PHE A 7 -6.41 -6.89 -23.91
CA PHE A 7 -5.47 -6.87 -25.02
C PHE A 7 -5.73 -5.73 -26.02
N GLU A 8 -6.99 -5.36 -26.25
CA GLU A 8 -7.31 -4.15 -27.04
C GLU A 8 -6.72 -2.87 -26.44
N LYS A 9 -6.59 -2.82 -25.10
CA LYS A 9 -6.05 -1.65 -24.39
C LYS A 9 -4.53 -1.66 -24.23
N ASN A 10 -3.87 -2.80 -24.47
CA ASN A 10 -2.43 -2.96 -24.29
C ASN A 10 -1.79 -3.70 -25.49
N PRO A 11 -1.78 -3.07 -26.68
CA PRO A 11 -1.34 -3.71 -27.94
C PRO A 11 0.13 -4.14 -27.93
N GLU A 12 0.97 -3.50 -27.11
CA GLU A 12 2.39 -3.80 -27.00
C GLU A 12 2.67 -5.15 -26.34
N ILE A 13 1.80 -5.56 -25.40
CA ILE A 13 1.86 -6.87 -24.72
C ILE A 13 1.44 -7.98 -25.69
N ALA A 14 0.42 -7.73 -26.51
CA ALA A 14 0.01 -8.66 -27.55
C ALA A 14 1.11 -8.82 -28.62
N ALA A 15 1.78 -7.74 -29.00
CA ALA A 15 2.88 -7.77 -29.96
C ALA A 15 4.10 -8.55 -29.45
N ALA A 16 4.49 -8.36 -28.18
CA ALA A 16 5.58 -9.12 -27.56
C ALA A 16 5.28 -10.63 -27.47
N LEU A 17 4.03 -10.98 -27.13
CA LEU A 17 3.57 -12.37 -27.09
C LEU A 17 3.57 -13.02 -28.49
N VAL A 18 3.08 -12.31 -29.51
CA VAL A 18 3.09 -12.77 -30.90
C VAL A 18 4.52 -12.91 -31.42
N ALA A 19 5.44 -12.01 -31.05
CA ALA A 19 6.85 -12.10 -31.42
C ALA A 19 7.53 -13.31 -30.77
N ALA A 20 7.27 -13.60 -29.49
CA ALA A 20 7.78 -14.79 -28.80
C ALA A 20 7.26 -16.09 -29.45
N ILE A 21 5.96 -16.14 -29.76
CA ILE A 21 5.35 -17.28 -30.49
C ILE A 21 5.96 -17.44 -31.88
N ALA A 22 6.21 -16.32 -32.59
CA ALA A 22 6.81 -16.34 -33.92
C ALA A 22 8.28 -16.83 -33.91
N VAL A 23 9.06 -16.47 -32.88
CA VAL A 23 10.44 -16.96 -32.70
C VAL A 23 10.43 -18.46 -32.41
N ILE A 24 9.54 -18.94 -31.54
CA ILE A 24 9.41 -20.37 -31.23
C ILE A 24 8.95 -21.15 -32.48
N ALA A 25 7.96 -20.64 -33.21
CA ALA A 25 7.51 -21.24 -34.47
C ALA A 25 8.61 -21.26 -35.54
N GLY A 26 9.44 -20.21 -35.60
CA GLY A 26 10.57 -20.10 -36.53
C GLY A 26 11.71 -21.08 -36.22
N VAL A 27 12.04 -21.29 -34.94
CA VAL A 27 13.10 -22.22 -34.52
C VAL A 27 12.70 -23.68 -34.76
N VAL A 28 11.42 -24.01 -34.62
CA VAL A 28 10.89 -25.37 -34.82
C VAL A 28 10.71 -25.70 -36.31
N GLY A 29 10.30 -24.73 -37.14
CA GLY A 29 10.12 -24.92 -38.58
C GLY A 29 11.41 -25.31 -39.33
N ALA A 30 12.57 -24.83 -38.88
CA ALA A 30 13.85 -25.06 -39.55
C ALA A 30 14.43 -26.48 -39.34
N LYS A 31 13.98 -27.23 -38.32
CA LYS A 31 14.60 -28.52 -37.93
C LYS A 31 13.85 -29.76 -38.46
N ILE A 32 12.65 -29.59 -39.03
CA ILE A 32 11.71 -30.69 -39.31
C ILE A 32 11.45 -30.86 -40.82
N GLN A 33 12.49 -30.77 -41.65
CA GLN A 33 12.34 -30.92 -43.11
C GLN A 33 12.60 -32.34 -43.64
N ALA A 34 12.61 -33.40 -42.81
CA ALA A 34 12.92 -34.76 -43.30
C ALA A 34 12.13 -35.98 -42.77
N ASN A 35 11.25 -35.90 -41.74
CA ASN A 35 10.51 -37.10 -41.23
C ASN A 35 9.10 -36.78 -40.64
N GLY A 36 8.38 -35.87 -41.31
CA GLY A 36 7.55 -34.82 -40.70
C GLY A 36 6.14 -35.11 -40.12
N GLY A 37 5.73 -36.32 -39.75
CA GLY A 37 4.36 -36.50 -39.19
C GLY A 37 4.30 -36.42 -37.66
N ARG A 38 4.85 -37.45 -37.01
CA ARG A 38 4.80 -37.62 -35.55
C ARG A 38 5.74 -36.66 -34.81
N ALA A 39 6.88 -36.34 -35.42
CA ALA A 39 7.82 -35.35 -34.87
C ALA A 39 7.23 -33.93 -34.88
N GLN A 40 6.47 -33.56 -35.91
CA GLN A 40 5.75 -32.28 -35.95
C GLN A 40 4.64 -32.23 -34.89
N ALA A 41 3.86 -33.31 -34.72
CA ALA A 41 2.83 -33.37 -33.69
C ALA A 41 3.38 -33.32 -32.26
N ALA A 42 4.52 -33.97 -31.99
CA ALA A 42 5.20 -33.91 -30.70
C ALA A 42 5.79 -32.51 -30.44
N ALA A 43 6.49 -31.93 -31.41
CA ALA A 43 7.05 -30.58 -31.30
C ALA A 43 5.95 -29.51 -31.16
N ALA A 44 4.81 -29.66 -31.84
CA ALA A 44 3.67 -28.76 -31.69
C ALA A 44 3.03 -28.82 -30.29
N ARG A 45 2.97 -30.00 -29.67
CA ARG A 45 2.48 -30.16 -28.29
C ARG A 45 3.44 -29.52 -27.30
N GLU A 46 4.74 -29.75 -27.46
CA GLU A 46 5.77 -29.13 -26.61
C GLU A 46 5.76 -27.61 -26.74
N ALA A 47 5.66 -27.08 -27.97
CA ALA A 47 5.54 -25.65 -28.20
C ALA A 47 4.26 -25.06 -27.60
N ALA A 48 3.14 -25.79 -27.66
CA ALA A 48 1.88 -25.36 -27.03
C ALA A 48 1.97 -25.35 -25.50
N GLU A 49 2.64 -26.33 -24.89
CA GLU A 49 2.88 -26.40 -23.45
C GLU A 49 3.78 -25.25 -22.98
N ILE A 50 4.88 -24.99 -23.69
CA ILE A 50 5.77 -23.85 -23.42
C ILE A 50 5.02 -22.52 -23.56
N ALA A 51 4.19 -22.36 -24.60
CA ALA A 51 3.40 -21.15 -24.79
C ALA A 51 2.35 -20.96 -23.69
N ALA A 52 1.69 -22.03 -23.25
CA ALA A 52 0.72 -21.98 -22.16
C ALA A 52 1.40 -21.61 -20.83
N GLU A 53 2.57 -22.16 -20.53
CA GLU A 53 3.33 -21.82 -19.33
C GLU A 53 3.83 -20.37 -19.38
N ALA A 54 4.34 -19.91 -20.53
CA ALA A 54 4.74 -18.52 -20.72
C ALA A 54 3.54 -17.55 -20.53
N GLN A 55 2.36 -17.90 -21.04
CA GLN A 55 1.15 -17.12 -20.81
C GLN A 55 0.76 -17.08 -19.33
N ARG A 56 0.87 -18.21 -18.63
CA ARG A 56 0.59 -18.30 -17.19
C ARG A 56 1.52 -17.41 -16.37
N VAL A 57 2.81 -17.43 -16.67
CA VAL A 57 3.82 -16.58 -16.01
C VAL A 57 3.56 -15.10 -16.29
N ALA A 58 3.32 -14.73 -17.54
CA ALA A 58 3.02 -13.34 -17.91
C ALA A 58 1.74 -12.80 -17.23
N ALA A 59 0.71 -13.64 -17.12
CA ALA A 59 -0.52 -13.29 -16.41
C ALA A 59 -0.26 -13.06 -14.91
N LEU A 60 0.52 -13.93 -14.26
CA LEU A 60 0.86 -13.79 -12.86
C LEU A 60 1.69 -12.53 -12.59
N TRP A 61 2.65 -12.23 -13.45
CA TRP A 61 3.48 -11.02 -13.39
C TRP A 61 2.63 -9.75 -13.46
N THR A 62 1.69 -9.70 -14.41
CA THR A 62 0.74 -8.60 -14.55
C THR A 62 -0.10 -8.39 -13.28
N VAL A 63 -0.62 -9.48 -12.70
CA VAL A 63 -1.42 -9.42 -11.48
C VAL A 63 -0.60 -8.87 -10.31
N ARG A 64 0.63 -9.36 -10.13
CA ARG A 64 1.55 -8.88 -9.08
C ARG A 64 1.86 -7.39 -9.22
N GLN A 65 2.21 -6.94 -10.42
CA GLN A 65 2.53 -5.53 -10.68
C GLN A 65 1.33 -4.63 -10.34
N LYS A 66 0.13 -5.01 -10.80
CA LYS A 66 -1.09 -4.26 -10.55
C LYS A 66 -1.39 -4.16 -9.05
N GLN A 67 -1.34 -5.29 -8.34
CA GLN A 67 -1.67 -5.37 -6.92
C GLN A 67 -0.69 -4.58 -6.04
N VAL A 68 0.62 -4.66 -6.31
CA VAL A 68 1.62 -3.84 -5.60
C VAL A 68 1.38 -2.34 -5.86
N ALA A 69 1.04 -1.96 -7.09
CA ALA A 69 0.72 -0.58 -7.42
C ALA A 69 -0.58 -0.09 -6.77
N GLU A 70 -1.58 -0.96 -6.59
CA GLU A 70 -2.81 -0.66 -5.85
C GLU A 70 -2.51 -0.43 -4.36
N LEU A 71 -1.73 -1.31 -3.73
CA LEU A 71 -1.30 -1.14 -2.34
C LEU A 71 -0.54 0.18 -2.13
N ILE A 72 0.42 0.51 -3.00
CA ILE A 72 1.18 1.77 -2.92
C ILE A 72 0.25 2.98 -3.03
N ARG A 73 -0.74 2.94 -3.93
CA ARG A 73 -1.70 4.03 -4.09
C ARG A 73 -2.60 4.17 -2.86
N SER A 74 -3.09 3.06 -2.32
CA SER A 74 -3.92 3.05 -1.11
C SER A 74 -3.15 3.58 0.11
N ALA A 75 -1.91 3.13 0.32
CA ALA A 75 -1.05 3.63 1.40
C ALA A 75 -0.77 5.14 1.30
N ASN A 76 -0.53 5.65 0.08
CA ASN A 76 -0.36 7.09 -0.14
C ASN A 76 -1.67 7.87 0.09
N SER A 77 -2.81 7.32 -0.32
CA SER A 77 -4.14 7.92 -0.09
C SER A 77 -4.42 8.07 1.41
N LEU A 78 -4.20 7.01 2.19
CA LEU A 78 -4.31 7.04 3.65
C LEU A 78 -3.36 8.07 4.26
N TYR A 79 -2.07 8.04 3.89
CA TYR A 79 -1.08 9.01 4.37
C TYR A 79 -1.50 10.46 4.09
N GLN A 80 -2.02 10.75 2.90
CA GLN A 80 -2.49 12.09 2.53
C GLN A 80 -3.68 12.54 3.36
N LYS A 81 -4.67 11.66 3.59
CA LYS A 81 -5.83 11.95 4.43
C LYS A 81 -5.40 12.23 5.88
N CYS A 82 -4.57 11.38 6.45
CA CYS A 82 -3.96 11.61 7.77
C CYS A 82 -3.21 12.95 7.81
N SER A 83 -2.38 13.24 6.81
CA SER A 83 -1.62 14.50 6.71
C SER A 83 -2.52 15.74 6.63
N ARG A 84 -3.68 15.63 5.97
CA ARG A 84 -4.69 16.70 5.91
C ARG A 84 -5.36 16.92 7.28
N LEU A 85 -5.67 15.85 8.01
CA LEU A 85 -6.34 15.93 9.32
C LEU A 85 -5.51 16.71 10.35
N TRP A 86 -4.18 16.70 10.23
CA TRP A 86 -3.30 17.55 11.04
C TRP A 86 -3.50 19.06 10.87
N ASN A 87 -4.09 19.50 9.76
CA ASN A 87 -4.21 20.92 9.41
C ASN A 87 -5.67 21.39 9.32
N VAL A 88 -6.61 20.46 9.12
CA VAL A 88 -8.02 20.76 8.95
C VAL A 88 -8.82 19.83 9.84
N GLU A 89 -9.60 20.44 10.73
CA GLU A 89 -10.62 19.75 11.51
C GLU A 89 -11.80 19.41 10.59
N ASN A 90 -12.05 18.11 10.38
CA ASN A 90 -13.14 17.63 9.55
C ASN A 90 -13.49 16.19 9.96
N GLU A 91 -14.66 15.99 10.55
CA GLU A 91 -15.16 14.66 10.96
C GLU A 91 -15.28 13.70 9.77
N GLU A 92 -15.73 14.17 8.60
CA GLU A 92 -15.79 13.37 7.37
C GLU A 92 -14.41 12.84 6.96
N LEU A 93 -13.34 13.60 7.28
CA LEU A 93 -11.98 13.16 6.99
C LEU A 93 -11.52 12.03 7.91
N ALA A 94 -12.01 11.96 9.15
CA ALA A 94 -11.72 10.87 10.07
C ALA A 94 -12.38 9.57 9.58
N ASP A 95 -13.64 9.62 9.13
CA ASP A 95 -14.31 8.46 8.54
C ASP A 95 -13.60 7.97 7.27
N GLN A 96 -13.22 8.91 6.38
CA GLN A 96 -12.44 8.58 5.18
C GLN A 96 -11.07 7.95 5.48
N ILE A 97 -10.45 8.27 6.62
CA ILE A 97 -9.21 7.64 7.07
C ILE A 97 -9.47 6.18 7.43
N GLY A 98 -10.52 5.90 8.21
CA GLY A 98 -10.93 4.55 8.57
C GLY A 98 -11.18 3.67 7.34
N GLU A 99 -12.00 4.15 6.40
CA GLU A 99 -12.27 3.43 5.13
C GLU A 99 -10.98 3.15 4.33
N SER A 100 -10.05 4.10 4.31
CA SER A 100 -8.77 3.94 3.59
C SER A 100 -7.84 2.95 4.27
N SER A 101 -7.89 2.87 5.60
CA SER A 101 -7.12 1.92 6.39
C SER A 101 -7.61 0.49 6.17
N GLU A 102 -8.93 0.30 6.11
CA GLU A 102 -9.54 -0.99 5.76
C GLU A 102 -9.20 -1.41 4.32
N GLU A 103 -9.33 -0.51 3.35
CA GLU A 103 -8.95 -0.77 1.95
C GLU A 103 -7.48 -1.20 1.84
N MET A 104 -6.58 -0.47 2.50
CA MET A 104 -5.14 -0.78 2.52
C MET A 104 -4.87 -2.15 3.15
N SER A 105 -5.57 -2.48 4.24
CA SER A 105 -5.45 -3.78 4.93
C SER A 105 -5.86 -4.95 4.04
N LEU A 106 -6.94 -4.80 3.26
CA LEU A 106 -7.39 -5.81 2.31
C LEU A 106 -6.37 -6.00 1.17
N LEU A 107 -5.89 -4.90 0.58
CA LEU A 107 -4.86 -4.96 -0.47
C LEU A 107 -3.56 -5.58 0.02
N TRP A 108 -3.17 -5.32 1.27
CA TRP A 108 -2.02 -5.97 1.88
C TRP A 108 -2.20 -7.50 1.96
N ALA A 109 -3.37 -7.97 2.40
CA ALA A 109 -3.66 -9.40 2.45
C ALA A 109 -3.58 -10.06 1.07
N GLU A 110 -4.08 -9.39 0.03
CA GLU A 110 -3.98 -9.87 -1.36
C GLU A 110 -2.52 -9.92 -1.84
N VAL A 111 -1.77 -8.83 -1.67
CA VAL A 111 -0.36 -8.74 -2.07
C VAL A 111 0.48 -9.84 -1.42
N ARG A 112 0.30 -10.10 -0.11
CA ARG A 112 1.06 -11.10 0.65
C ARG A 112 0.93 -12.52 0.08
N LEU A 113 -0.15 -12.83 -0.64
CA LEU A 113 -0.41 -14.16 -1.19
C LEU A 113 0.29 -14.40 -2.54
N ILE A 114 0.60 -13.34 -3.29
CA ILE A 114 1.00 -13.47 -4.70
C ILE A 114 2.45 -13.06 -4.97
N VAL A 115 3.07 -12.26 -4.10
CA VAL A 115 4.42 -11.71 -4.30
C VAL A 115 5.50 -12.57 -3.64
N THR A 116 6.77 -12.26 -3.93
CA THR A 116 7.92 -12.88 -3.27
C THR A 116 7.97 -12.49 -1.79
N LYS A 117 8.71 -13.28 -0.98
CA LYS A 117 8.86 -13.02 0.45
C LYS A 117 9.41 -11.61 0.74
N ASP A 118 10.37 -11.14 -0.05
CA ASP A 118 11.01 -9.84 0.18
C ASP A 118 10.05 -8.67 -0.09
N VAL A 119 9.29 -8.74 -1.18
CA VAL A 119 8.22 -7.77 -1.48
C VAL A 119 7.13 -7.82 -0.41
N ALA A 120 6.75 -9.01 0.06
CA ALA A 120 5.77 -9.15 1.13
C ALA A 120 6.27 -8.50 2.42
N ASN A 121 7.52 -8.73 2.84
CA ASN A 121 8.08 -8.11 4.04
C ASN A 121 8.09 -6.57 3.93
N ALA A 122 8.55 -6.03 2.80
CA ALA A 122 8.59 -4.59 2.57
C ALA A 122 7.18 -3.96 2.54
N ALA A 123 6.20 -4.66 1.97
CA ALA A 123 4.79 -4.24 2.01
C ALA A 123 4.21 -4.26 3.43
N GLY A 124 4.58 -5.25 4.24
CA GLY A 124 4.23 -5.29 5.67
C GLY A 124 4.83 -4.13 6.47
N GLU A 125 6.07 -3.75 6.19
CA GLU A 125 6.69 -2.55 6.79
C GLU A 125 5.96 -1.26 6.41
N LEU A 126 5.55 -1.13 5.15
CA LEU A 126 4.75 0.00 4.69
C LEU A 126 3.39 0.06 5.40
N MET A 127 2.71 -1.08 5.51
CA MET A 127 1.45 -1.21 6.24
C MET A 127 1.61 -0.75 7.70
N HIS A 128 2.61 -1.28 8.41
CA HIS A 128 2.89 -0.89 9.79
C HIS A 128 3.22 0.60 9.93
N ALA A 129 4.01 1.16 9.02
CA ALA A 129 4.34 2.58 9.06
C ALA A 129 3.11 3.48 8.81
N ALA A 130 2.22 3.07 7.89
CA ALA A 130 0.98 3.79 7.58
C ALA A 130 -0.02 3.73 8.76
N THR A 131 -0.26 2.56 9.34
CA THR A 131 -1.13 2.41 10.52
C THR A 131 -0.58 3.16 11.74
N ASN A 132 0.74 3.14 11.97
CA ASN A 132 1.33 3.94 13.05
C ASN A 132 1.13 5.44 12.83
N PHE A 133 1.21 5.91 11.58
CA PHE A 133 0.95 7.31 11.24
C PHE A 133 -0.52 7.69 11.44
N GLU A 134 -1.45 6.80 11.07
CA GLU A 134 -2.88 6.93 11.33
C GLU A 134 -3.18 7.04 12.83
N VAL A 135 -2.73 6.07 13.64
CA VAL A 135 -2.94 6.08 15.11
C VAL A 135 -2.39 7.36 15.74
N THR A 136 -1.19 7.75 15.35
CA THR A 136 -0.58 9.01 15.83
C THR A 136 -1.41 10.22 15.40
N THR A 137 -1.96 10.21 14.19
CA THR A 137 -2.81 11.31 13.70
C THR A 137 -4.10 11.39 14.53
N HIS A 138 -4.81 10.29 14.75
CA HIS A 138 -6.03 10.29 15.57
C HIS A 138 -5.78 10.73 17.01
N HIS A 139 -4.64 10.33 17.60
CA HIS A 139 -4.35 10.72 18.99
C HIS A 139 -3.96 12.18 19.16
N TYR A 140 -3.25 12.77 18.19
CA TYR A 140 -2.56 14.05 18.42
C TYR A 140 -3.01 15.19 17.50
N ALA A 141 -3.65 14.93 16.35
CA ALA A 141 -4.25 16.00 15.55
C ALA A 141 -5.36 16.73 16.34
N PRO A 142 -6.31 16.02 17.00
CA PRO A 142 -7.24 16.60 17.96
C PRO A 142 -6.61 17.54 18.99
N VAL A 143 -5.49 17.12 19.58
CA VAL A 143 -4.79 17.88 20.63
C VAL A 143 -4.30 19.22 20.10
N LEU A 144 -3.73 19.23 18.89
CA LEU A 144 -3.25 20.47 18.27
C LEU A 144 -4.41 21.40 17.90
N HIS A 145 -5.51 20.86 17.37
CA HIS A 145 -6.71 21.66 17.06
C HIS A 145 -7.30 22.28 18.33
N ALA A 146 -7.44 21.48 19.38
CA ALA A 146 -7.90 21.95 20.69
C ALA A 146 -7.00 23.06 21.24
N ARG A 147 -5.67 22.87 21.23
CA ARG A 147 -4.71 23.90 21.66
C ARG A 147 -4.79 25.18 20.84
N GLN A 148 -5.01 25.08 19.53
CA GLN A 148 -5.21 26.25 18.68
C GLN A 148 -6.51 26.99 19.03
N ALA A 149 -7.61 26.28 19.28
CA ALA A 149 -8.86 26.88 19.73
C ALA A 149 -8.68 27.60 21.08
N LEU A 150 -7.98 26.97 22.03
CA LEU A 150 -7.64 27.57 23.33
C LEU A 150 -6.75 28.81 23.22
N ALA A 151 -5.75 28.77 22.33
CA ALA A 151 -4.87 29.91 22.09
C ALA A 151 -5.65 31.11 21.53
N ARG A 152 -6.64 30.88 20.65
CA ARG A 152 -7.51 31.94 20.13
C ARG A 152 -8.32 32.60 21.25
N LEU A 153 -8.96 31.82 22.12
CA LEU A 153 -9.70 32.36 23.27
C LEU A 153 -8.82 33.22 24.19
N THR A 154 -7.57 32.81 24.39
CA THR A 154 -6.61 33.57 25.21
C THR A 154 -6.21 34.90 24.53
N ILE A 155 -5.98 34.88 23.22
CA ILE A 155 -5.64 36.07 22.43
C ILE A 155 -6.81 37.05 22.39
N ASP A 156 -8.04 36.53 22.27
CA ASP A 156 -9.27 37.33 22.22
C ASP A 156 -9.66 37.91 23.59
N GLY A 157 -8.90 37.59 24.66
CA GLY A 157 -9.13 38.10 26.01
C GLY A 157 -10.37 37.50 26.67
N ASP A 158 -10.74 36.28 26.32
CA ASP A 158 -11.91 35.60 26.85
C ASP A 158 -11.69 35.20 28.31
N ASP A 159 -12.60 35.62 29.20
CA ASP A 159 -12.54 35.35 30.64
C ASP A 159 -12.52 33.84 30.96
N ARG A 160 -12.96 32.98 30.02
CA ARG A 160 -12.91 31.51 30.14
C ARG A 160 -11.48 30.96 30.14
N ALA A 161 -10.48 31.69 29.66
CA ALA A 161 -9.09 31.21 29.58
C ALA A 161 -8.51 30.79 30.95
N ALA A 162 -8.83 31.53 32.01
CA ALA A 162 -8.41 31.21 33.36
C ALA A 162 -9.05 29.91 33.87
N GLU A 163 -10.33 29.72 33.57
CA GLU A 163 -11.09 28.52 33.95
C GLU A 163 -10.61 27.28 33.19
N ILE A 164 -10.27 27.42 31.90
CA ILE A 164 -9.66 26.35 31.10
C ILE A 164 -8.33 25.89 31.70
N THR A 165 -7.47 26.83 32.10
CA THR A 165 -6.18 26.52 32.73
C THR A 165 -6.39 25.80 34.06
N ARG A 166 -7.42 26.19 34.82
CA ARG A 166 -7.83 25.51 36.06
C ARG A 166 -8.24 24.06 35.79
N ILE A 167 -9.09 23.81 34.78
CA ILE A 167 -9.55 22.45 34.42
C ILE A 167 -8.40 21.57 33.93
N LEU A 168 -7.47 22.14 33.15
CA LEU A 168 -6.27 21.43 32.72
C LEU A 168 -5.30 21.14 33.87
N GLY A 169 -5.36 21.91 34.96
CA GLY A 169 -4.61 21.69 36.20
C GLY A 169 -5.26 20.74 37.21
N TRP A 170 -6.45 20.19 36.93
CA TRP A 170 -7.03 19.15 37.79
C TRP A 170 -6.15 17.88 37.77
N GLY A 171 -6.15 17.12 38.86
CA GLY A 171 -5.34 15.91 38.99
C GLY A 171 -5.57 14.90 37.85
N GLU A 172 -4.59 14.03 37.60
CA GLU A 172 -4.71 12.95 36.62
C GLU A 172 -5.89 12.03 36.98
N GLY A 173 -6.76 11.72 36.00
CA GLY A 173 -7.79 10.69 36.13
C GLY A 173 -9.22 11.15 36.45
N ASP A 174 -9.51 12.46 36.52
CA ASP A 174 -10.90 12.93 36.64
C ASP A 174 -11.60 12.88 35.26
N PRO A 175 -12.59 11.97 35.07
CA PRO A 175 -13.29 11.80 33.79
C PRO A 175 -14.15 13.02 33.42
N SER A 176 -14.47 13.88 34.39
CA SER A 176 -15.29 15.08 34.19
C SER A 176 -14.52 16.21 33.48
N ARG A 177 -13.19 16.08 33.35
CA ARG A 177 -12.34 17.12 32.75
C ARG A 177 -12.64 17.36 31.29
N SER A 178 -12.83 16.29 30.51
CA SER A 178 -13.12 16.41 29.08
C SER A 178 -14.48 17.05 28.86
N GLU A 179 -15.50 16.62 29.60
CA GLU A 179 -16.85 17.19 29.54
C GLU A 179 -16.87 18.67 29.99
N ALA A 180 -16.12 19.01 31.05
CA ALA A 180 -16.00 20.41 31.49
C ALA A 180 -15.33 21.29 30.42
N LEU A 181 -14.32 20.77 29.72
CA LEU A 181 -13.63 21.49 28.64
C LEU A 181 -14.51 21.64 27.40
N SER A 182 -15.21 20.60 26.94
CA SER A 182 -16.06 20.68 25.75
C SER A 182 -17.24 21.64 25.96
N ASN A 183 -17.85 21.63 27.15
CA ASN A 183 -18.91 22.57 27.50
C ASN A 183 -18.44 24.04 27.59
N LEU A 184 -17.18 24.26 27.98
CA LEU A 184 -16.63 25.60 28.19
C LEU A 184 -16.09 26.24 26.91
N VAL A 185 -15.54 25.44 25.99
CA VAL A 185 -14.84 25.89 24.78
C VAL A 185 -15.73 25.68 23.54
N PRO A 186 -16.29 26.76 22.95
CA PRO A 186 -17.13 26.64 21.77
C PRO A 186 -16.34 26.06 20.60
N GLY A 187 -16.91 25.04 19.95
CA GLY A 187 -16.27 24.35 18.83
C GLY A 187 -15.26 23.28 19.23
N LEU A 188 -15.07 23.01 20.52
CA LEU A 188 -14.30 21.86 20.98
C LEU A 188 -15.21 20.63 21.10
N SER A 189 -15.01 19.63 20.24
CA SER A 189 -15.73 18.36 20.35
C SER A 189 -15.34 17.59 21.62
N ASP A 190 -16.20 16.69 22.07
CA ASP A 190 -15.93 15.82 23.23
C ASP A 190 -14.68 14.95 23.00
N GLU A 191 -14.48 14.47 21.77
CA GLU A 191 -13.29 13.72 21.36
C GLU A 191 -12.01 14.58 21.48
N HIS A 192 -12.07 15.84 21.03
CA HIS A 192 -10.94 16.77 21.15
C HIS A 192 -10.62 17.09 22.60
N ALA A 193 -11.64 17.29 23.43
CA ALA A 193 -11.46 17.52 24.86
C ALA A 193 -10.87 16.28 25.56
N TYR A 194 -11.33 15.08 25.20
CA TYR A 194 -10.78 13.82 25.71
C TYR A 194 -9.29 13.68 25.38
N TYR A 195 -8.91 13.81 24.11
CA TYR A 195 -7.51 13.68 23.71
C TYR A 195 -6.62 14.78 24.27
N LEU A 196 -7.14 16.02 24.37
CA LEU A 196 -6.43 17.12 25.00
C LEU A 196 -6.11 16.80 26.46
N VAL A 197 -7.07 16.30 27.24
CA VAL A 197 -6.85 15.91 28.64
C VAL A 197 -5.87 14.74 28.74
N ALA A 198 -6.05 13.71 27.91
CA ALA A 198 -5.21 12.52 27.91
C ALA A 198 -3.74 12.82 27.54
N ASN A 199 -3.49 13.86 26.74
CA ASN A 199 -2.16 14.20 26.22
C ASN A 199 -1.73 15.63 26.57
N HIS A 200 -2.30 16.22 27.63
CA HIS A 200 -2.01 17.61 28.01
C HIS A 200 -0.54 17.84 28.38
N ASP A 201 0.14 16.80 28.87
CA ASP A 201 1.55 16.79 29.26
C ASP A 201 2.53 16.80 28.06
N LYS A 202 2.08 16.40 26.87
CA LYS A 202 2.92 16.32 25.68
C LYS A 202 3.12 17.70 25.07
N SER A 203 4.36 18.18 24.95
CA SER A 203 4.63 19.46 24.29
C SER A 203 4.31 19.43 22.79
N ASP A 204 4.04 20.60 22.21
CA ASP A 204 3.86 20.71 20.75
C ASP A 204 5.10 20.25 19.97
N ASP A 205 6.30 20.49 20.52
CA ASP A 205 7.57 20.04 19.95
C ASP A 205 7.64 18.51 19.91
N TYR A 206 7.19 17.84 20.97
CA TYR A 206 7.09 16.38 21.01
C TYR A 206 6.17 15.86 19.89
N ILE A 207 4.96 16.42 19.77
CA ILE A 207 3.98 16.03 18.76
C ILE A 207 4.53 16.26 17.33
N ARG A 208 5.16 17.42 17.09
CA ARG A 208 5.78 17.75 15.79
C ARG A 208 6.94 16.80 15.45
N ASN A 209 7.75 16.44 16.44
CA ASN A 209 8.85 15.48 16.27
C ASN A 209 8.33 14.06 15.97
N LEU A 210 7.27 13.63 16.65
CA LEU A 210 6.63 12.34 16.42
C LEU A 210 6.05 12.25 15.00
N ARG A 211 5.24 13.24 14.59
CA ARG A 211 4.72 13.35 13.21
C ARG A 211 5.83 13.31 12.17
N SER A 212 6.93 14.03 12.42
CA SER A 212 8.09 14.06 11.51
C SER A 212 8.81 12.71 11.44
N SER A 213 8.90 12.01 12.56
CA SER A 213 9.49 10.66 12.66
C SER A 213 8.67 9.66 11.86
N ASP A 214 7.36 9.63 12.05
CA ASP A 214 6.49 8.68 11.38
C ASP A 214 6.38 8.95 9.87
N ARG A 215 6.39 10.23 9.46
CA ARG A 215 6.55 10.60 8.05
C ARG A 215 7.83 10.01 7.43
N ARG A 216 8.97 10.09 8.12
CA ARG A 216 10.23 9.52 7.62
C ARG A 216 10.15 8.00 7.52
N LYS A 217 9.57 7.33 8.52
CA LYS A 217 9.37 5.87 8.50
C LYS A 217 8.48 5.45 7.33
N PHE A 218 7.37 6.13 7.10
CA PHE A 218 6.47 5.87 5.96
C PHE A 218 7.21 5.96 4.63
N HIS A 219 7.93 7.06 4.38
CA HIS A 219 8.68 7.22 3.13
C HIS A 219 9.82 6.23 2.98
N ALA A 220 10.50 5.88 4.07
CA ALA A 220 11.54 4.84 4.04
C ALA A 220 10.94 3.48 3.64
N ALA A 221 9.85 3.06 4.28
CA ALA A 221 9.17 1.81 3.97
C ALA A 221 8.61 1.79 2.53
N LEU A 222 8.04 2.90 2.06
CA LEU A 222 7.59 3.05 0.68
C LEU A 222 8.75 2.87 -0.32
N ASN A 223 9.90 3.48 -0.05
CA ASN A 223 11.08 3.35 -0.91
C ASN A 223 11.61 1.91 -0.91
N THR A 224 11.63 1.23 0.24
CA THR A 224 11.98 -0.19 0.34
C THR A 224 11.04 -1.04 -0.51
N LEU A 225 9.71 -0.86 -0.39
CA LEU A 225 8.75 -1.61 -1.20
C LEU A 225 8.96 -1.37 -2.71
N VAL A 226 9.16 -0.13 -3.12
CA VAL A 226 9.43 0.19 -4.53
C VAL A 226 10.72 -0.45 -5.02
N HIS A 227 11.75 -0.50 -4.18
CA HIS A 227 13.01 -1.17 -4.50
C HIS A 227 12.80 -2.68 -4.68
N GLU A 228 12.20 -3.36 -3.70
CA GLU A 228 11.97 -4.80 -3.76
C GLU A 228 11.02 -5.19 -4.90
N ALA A 229 9.98 -4.39 -5.14
CA ALA A 229 9.08 -4.61 -6.28
C ALA A 229 9.84 -4.52 -7.62
N ARG A 230 10.75 -3.55 -7.76
CA ARG A 230 11.60 -3.46 -8.97
C ARG A 230 12.56 -4.63 -9.08
N THR A 231 13.14 -5.09 -7.98
CA THR A 231 14.03 -6.26 -7.97
C THR A 231 13.27 -7.50 -8.41
N MET A 232 12.09 -7.76 -7.85
CA MET A 232 11.20 -8.86 -8.26
C MET A 232 10.89 -8.82 -9.76
N LEU A 233 10.50 -7.66 -10.27
CA LEU A 233 10.16 -7.50 -11.69
C LEU A 233 11.37 -7.74 -12.60
N ARG A 234 12.58 -7.35 -12.19
CA ARG A 234 13.82 -7.57 -12.95
C ARG A 234 14.34 -9.01 -12.85
N SER A 235 14.24 -9.65 -11.69
CA SER A 235 14.74 -11.01 -11.49
C SER A 235 13.91 -12.06 -12.22
N GLU A 236 12.64 -11.77 -12.51
CA GLU A 236 11.76 -12.66 -13.27
C GLU A 236 11.91 -12.48 -14.80
N ASP A 237 12.49 -11.37 -15.27
CA ASP A 237 12.89 -11.20 -16.68
C ASP A 237 14.06 -12.12 -17.08
N ASP A 238 14.82 -12.64 -16.10
CA ASP A 238 16.00 -13.49 -16.27
C ASP A 238 15.72 -15.00 -16.09
N VAL A 239 14.45 -15.43 -15.96
CA VAL A 239 14.11 -16.85 -15.91
C VAL A 239 13.76 -17.33 -17.33
N PRO A 240 14.71 -17.90 -18.10
CA PRO A 240 14.36 -18.58 -19.32
C PRO A 240 13.36 -19.70 -18.99
N PRO A 241 12.38 -20.00 -19.87
CA PRO A 241 11.50 -21.14 -19.66
C PRO A 241 12.39 -22.37 -19.45
N VAL A 242 12.30 -22.97 -18.25
CA VAL A 242 13.06 -24.17 -17.92
C VAL A 242 12.64 -25.22 -18.95
N PRO A 243 13.51 -25.64 -19.88
CA PRO A 243 13.14 -26.67 -20.82
C PRO A 243 12.83 -27.93 -20.00
N PRO A 244 11.73 -28.66 -20.30
CA PRO A 244 11.42 -29.89 -19.60
C PRO A 244 12.64 -30.82 -19.68
N GLU A 245 13.02 -31.43 -18.56
CA GLU A 245 14.13 -32.38 -18.50
C GLU A 245 13.91 -33.46 -19.57
N GLY A 246 14.64 -33.33 -20.68
CA GLY A 246 14.50 -34.19 -21.83
C GLY A 246 14.80 -35.62 -21.41
N ARG A 247 13.76 -36.45 -21.29
CA ARG A 247 13.92 -37.91 -21.25
C ARG A 247 14.72 -38.31 -22.49
N SER A 248 15.96 -38.73 -22.27
CA SER A 248 16.85 -39.19 -23.33
C SER A 248 16.24 -40.43 -23.99
N TRP A 249 15.61 -40.25 -25.15
CA TRP A 249 15.12 -41.35 -26.00
C TRP A 249 16.25 -42.12 -26.71
N ARG A 250 17.49 -42.06 -26.20
CA ARG A 250 18.61 -42.88 -26.69
C ARG A 250 18.70 -44.16 -25.87
N GLN A 251 17.74 -45.07 -26.05
CA GLN A 251 17.88 -46.49 -25.70
C GLN A 251 16.71 -47.29 -26.32
N ALA A 252 16.68 -47.33 -27.66
CA ALA A 252 15.96 -48.33 -28.42
C ALA A 252 16.59 -48.38 -29.83
N ALA A 253 17.75 -49.02 -29.89
CA ALA A 253 18.35 -49.56 -31.11
C ALA A 253 18.75 -51.00 -30.79
#